data_AF-A0ABD7HJP2-F1
#
_entry.id   AF-A0ABD7HJP2-F1
#
_cell.length_a   1.000
_cell.length_b   1.000
_cell.length_c   1.000
_cell.angle_alpha   90.00
_cell.angle_beta   90.00
_cell.angle_gamma   90.00
#
_symmetry.space_group_name_H-M   'P 1'
#
loop_
_entity.id
_entity.type
_entity.pdbx_description
1 polymer ?
#
loop_
_entity_poly.entity_id
_entity_poly.type
_entity_poly.pdbx_seq_one_letter_code
_entity_poly.pdbx_strand_id
1 'polypeptide(L)'
;MSREAKREAVKAAMSVAEDITSGKLTPEDMDVQVATECRRLFGLVTGPDDPLWELHVGITRQVLGLDGIPVDELAERVAAARQSRQRGRPAAVSSWIERVLAEQATDDDESEPDSECR
;
A
#
# COMPACT_ATOMS: atom_id res chain seq x y z
N MET A 1 9.06 -28.67 11.43
CA MET A 1 8.31 -29.11 10.21
C MET A 1 7.79 -30.53 10.42
N SER A 2 6.48 -30.74 10.26
CA SER A 2 5.86 -32.06 10.41
C SER A 2 6.22 -33.01 9.25
N ARG A 3 5.96 -34.31 9.43
CA ARG A 3 6.14 -35.32 8.36
C ARG A 3 5.29 -35.01 7.13
N GLU A 4 4.08 -34.50 7.36
CA GLU A 4 3.14 -34.10 6.33
C GLU A 4 3.66 -32.89 5.54
N ALA A 5 4.15 -31.86 6.22
CA ALA A 5 4.77 -30.70 5.56
C ALA A 5 5.96 -31.08 4.67
N LYS A 6 6.77 -32.07 5.09
CA LYS A 6 7.86 -32.61 4.26
C LYS A 6 7.34 -33.30 3.00
N ARG A 7 6.25 -34.08 3.11
CA ARG A 7 5.65 -34.79 1.98
C ARG A 7 5.07 -33.82 0.96
N GLU A 8 4.36 -32.79 1.41
CA GLU A 8 3.80 -31.78 0.52
C GLU A 8 4.89 -30.95 -0.17
N ALA A 9 5.96 -30.60 0.54
CA ALA A 9 7.10 -29.90 -0.08
C ALA A 9 7.76 -30.73 -1.20
N VAL A 10 7.96 -32.04 -0.99
CA VAL A 10 8.50 -32.93 -2.02
C VAL A 10 7.55 -33.05 -3.20
N LYS A 11 6.25 -33.21 -2.96
CA LYS A 11 5.24 -33.29 -4.01
C LYS A 11 5.21 -32.01 -4.86
N ALA A 12 5.24 -30.84 -4.21
CA ALA A 12 5.31 -29.56 -4.90
C ALA A 12 6.57 -29.44 -5.77
N ALA A 13 7.74 -29.80 -5.24
CA ALA A 13 8.99 -29.77 -6.00
C ALA A 13 8.96 -30.70 -7.23
N MET A 14 8.39 -31.89 -7.10
CA MET A 14 8.25 -32.83 -8.21
C MET A 14 7.27 -32.33 -9.26
N SER A 15 6.16 -31.69 -8.85
CA SER A 15 5.22 -31.06 -9.78
C SER A 15 5.89 -29.98 -10.63
N VAL A 16 6.71 -29.13 -10.01
CA VAL A 16 7.46 -28.10 -10.74
C VAL A 16 8.44 -28.73 -11.73
N ALA A 17 9.15 -29.79 -11.33
CA ALA A 17 10.05 -30.51 -12.22
C ALA A 17 9.31 -31.12 -13.43
N GLU A 18 8.12 -31.69 -13.20
CA GLU A 18 7.27 -32.23 -14.28
C GLU A 18 6.79 -31.13 -15.23
N ASP A 19 6.36 -29.98 -14.71
CA ASP A 19 5.92 -28.85 -15.53
C ASP A 19 7.06 -28.27 -16.38
N ILE A 20 8.29 -28.25 -15.87
CA ILE A 20 9.49 -27.85 -16.64
C ILE A 20 9.78 -28.87 -17.74
N THR A 21 9.86 -30.16 -17.41
CA THR A 21 10.20 -31.21 -18.39
C THR A 21 9.15 -31.39 -19.48
N SER A 22 7.88 -31.09 -19.18
CA SER A 22 6.78 -31.10 -20.15
C SER A 22 6.64 -29.81 -20.96
N GLY A 23 7.46 -28.78 -20.67
CA GLY A 23 7.43 -27.49 -21.36
C GLY A 23 6.26 -26.59 -20.98
N LYS A 24 5.52 -26.92 -19.91
CA LYS A 24 4.42 -26.10 -19.38
C LYS A 24 4.90 -24.91 -18.55
N LEU A 25 6.10 -25.02 -17.99
CA LEU A 25 6.75 -23.98 -17.22
C LEU A 25 8.15 -23.72 -17.80
N THR A 26 8.36 -22.49 -18.28
CA THR A 26 9.67 -22.04 -18.76
C THR A 26 10.39 -21.20 -17.68
N PRO A 27 11.73 -21.04 -17.75
CA PRO A 27 12.45 -20.10 -16.90
C PRO A 27 11.87 -18.68 -16.97
N GLU A 28 11.46 -18.24 -18.15
CA GLU A 28 10.85 -16.94 -18.37
C GLU A 28 9.52 -16.80 -17.61
N ASP A 29 8.69 -17.85 -17.59
CA ASP A 29 7.46 -17.87 -16.79
C ASP A 29 7.75 -17.77 -15.29
N MET A 30 8.83 -18.41 -14.83
CA MET A 30 9.26 -18.34 -13.43
C MET A 30 9.70 -16.92 -13.06
N ASP A 31 10.47 -16.25 -13.92
CA ASP A 31 10.91 -14.87 -13.70
C ASP A 31 9.73 -13.91 -13.60
N VAL A 32 8.72 -14.08 -14.46
CA VAL A 32 7.47 -13.30 -14.41
C VAL A 32 6.72 -13.54 -13.09
N GLN A 33 6.64 -14.79 -12.62
CA GLN A 33 6.02 -15.12 -11.34
C GLN A 33 6.77 -14.50 -10.16
N VAL A 34 8.10 -14.59 -10.15
CA VAL A 34 8.94 -13.98 -9.12
C VAL A 34 8.74 -12.46 -9.10
N ALA A 35 8.79 -11.80 -10.26
CA ALA A 35 8.57 -10.35 -10.34
C ALA A 35 7.17 -9.95 -9.83
N THR A 36 6.15 -10.77 -10.12
CA THR A 36 4.78 -10.55 -9.63
C THR A 36 4.70 -10.68 -8.12
N GLU A 37 5.32 -11.70 -7.55
CA GLU A 37 5.35 -11.91 -6.11
C GLU A 37 6.16 -10.84 -5.39
N CYS A 38 7.28 -10.41 -5.95
CA CYS A 38 8.06 -9.28 -5.47
C CYS A 38 7.23 -7.99 -5.40
N ARG A 39 6.49 -7.66 -6.46
CA ARG A 39 5.56 -6.51 -6.45
C ARG A 39 4.48 -6.66 -5.38
N ARG A 40 3.98 -7.87 -5.15
CA ARG A 40 2.97 -8.14 -4.12
C ARG A 40 3.52 -7.96 -2.71
N LEU A 41 4.73 -8.46 -2.45
CA LEU A 41 5.34 -8.49 -1.13
C LEU A 41 5.93 -7.15 -0.70
N PHE A 42 6.54 -6.41 -1.64
CA PHE A 42 7.27 -5.19 -1.32
C PHE A 42 7.07 -4.08 -2.37
N GLY A 43 6.13 -4.21 -3.30
CA GLY A 43 5.84 -3.16 -4.28
C GLY A 43 5.12 -1.94 -3.68
N LEU A 44 4.62 -2.03 -2.44
CA LEU A 44 4.00 -0.93 -1.72
C LEU A 44 4.89 -0.52 -0.55
N VAL A 45 5.31 0.74 -0.52
CA VAL A 45 6.08 1.33 0.59
C VAL A 45 5.12 2.13 1.47
N THR A 46 5.00 1.73 2.74
CA THR A 46 3.99 2.31 3.65
C THR A 46 4.53 3.48 4.49
N GLY A 47 5.84 3.59 4.66
CA GLY A 47 6.51 4.67 5.39
C GLY A 47 7.69 4.18 6.24
N PRO A 48 8.25 5.05 7.09
CA PRO A 48 9.44 4.71 7.90
C PRO A 48 9.28 3.53 8.86
N ASP A 49 8.04 3.22 9.27
CA ASP A 49 7.74 2.09 10.17
C ASP A 49 7.55 0.76 9.40
N ASP A 50 7.72 0.78 8.07
CA ASP A 50 7.68 -0.42 7.24
C ASP A 50 8.85 -1.36 7.60
N PRO A 51 8.61 -2.65 7.89
CA PRO A 51 9.68 -3.61 8.19
C PRO A 51 10.73 -3.75 7.08
N LEU A 52 10.37 -3.42 5.83
CA LEU A 52 11.26 -3.46 4.68
C LEU A 52 11.87 -2.09 4.33
N TRP A 53 11.68 -1.06 5.16
CA TRP A 53 12.09 0.31 4.87
C TRP A 53 13.56 0.45 4.43
N GLU A 54 14.49 -0.14 5.17
CA GLU A 54 15.92 -0.05 4.85
C GLU A 54 16.26 -0.70 3.49
N LEU A 55 15.57 -1.78 3.13
CA LEU A 55 15.71 -2.41 1.81
C LEU A 55 15.20 -1.47 0.71
N HIS A 56 14.04 -0.84 0.90
CA HIS A 56 13.50 0.14 -0.05
C HIS A 56 14.44 1.32 -0.27
N VAL A 57 15.00 1.87 0.81
CA VAL A 57 15.98 2.96 0.73
C VAL A 57 17.23 2.51 -0.02
N GLY A 58 17.75 1.31 0.27
CA GLY A 58 18.90 0.73 -0.41
C GLY A 58 18.69 0.53 -1.91
N ILE A 59 17.54 -0.03 -2.31
CA ILE A 59 17.16 -0.20 -3.72
C ILE A 59 17.00 1.16 -4.40
N THR A 60 16.28 2.09 -3.77
CA THR A 60 16.04 3.42 -4.33
C THR A 60 17.35 4.16 -4.60
N ARG A 61 18.31 4.11 -3.68
CA ARG A 61 19.64 4.72 -3.89
C ARG A 61 20.36 4.14 -5.11
N GLN A 62 20.29 2.83 -5.31
CA GLN A 62 20.90 2.17 -6.47
C GLN A 62 20.20 2.60 -7.77
N VAL A 63 18.86 2.61 -7.79
CA VAL A 63 18.07 3.05 -8.95
C VAL A 63 18.40 4.49 -9.32
N LEU A 64 18.45 5.39 -8.34
CA LEU A 64 18.84 6.79 -8.56
C LEU A 64 20.28 6.93 -9.06
N GLY A 65 21.21 6.11 -8.56
CA GLY A 65 22.61 6.10 -9.01
C GLY A 65 22.80 5.58 -10.44
N LEU A 66 21.79 4.91 -11.00
CA LEU A 66 21.76 4.42 -12.38
C LEU A 66 20.85 5.28 -13.28
N ASP A 67 20.52 6.50 -12.86
CA ASP A 67 19.60 7.40 -13.57
C ASP A 67 18.23 6.77 -13.87
N GLY A 68 17.76 5.87 -13.00
CA GLY A 68 16.47 5.18 -13.17
C GLY A 68 15.24 6.08 -13.07
N ILE A 69 15.42 7.33 -12.63
CA ILE A 69 14.44 8.42 -12.74
C ILE A 69 15.17 9.61 -13.37
N PRO A 70 14.64 10.21 -14.46
CA PRO A 70 15.24 11.38 -15.06
C PRO A 70 15.44 12.51 -14.04
N VAL A 71 16.56 13.23 -14.14
CA VAL A 71 16.94 14.28 -13.17
C VAL A 71 15.88 15.37 -13.05
N ASP A 72 15.27 15.77 -14.17
CA ASP A 72 14.22 16.79 -14.16
C ASP A 72 12.96 16.33 -13.42
N GLU A 73 12.52 15.09 -13.65
CA GLU A 73 11.41 14.50 -12.90
C GLU A 73 11.75 14.43 -11.41
N LEU A 74 12.96 14.01 -11.04
CA LEU A 74 13.38 13.95 -9.65
C LEU A 74 13.37 15.35 -8.99
N ALA A 75 13.83 16.38 -9.71
CA ALA A 75 13.83 17.76 -9.23
C ALA A 75 12.39 18.27 -8.96
N GLU A 76 11.45 17.98 -9.87
CA GLU A 76 10.04 18.30 -9.69
C GLU A 76 9.45 17.62 -8.45
N ARG A 77 9.72 16.32 -8.26
CA ARG A 77 9.25 15.57 -7.09
C ARG A 77 9.80 16.14 -5.79
N VAL A 78 11.08 16.53 -5.76
CA VAL A 78 11.71 17.17 -4.60
C VAL A 78 11.06 18.52 -4.30
N ALA A 79 10.80 19.34 -5.33
CA ALA A 79 10.12 20.61 -5.17
C ALA A 79 8.71 20.44 -4.60
N ALA A 80 7.92 19.49 -5.14
CA ALA A 80 6.59 19.15 -4.64
C ALA A 80 6.62 18.68 -3.16
N ALA A 81 7.59 17.82 -2.81
CA ALA A 81 7.75 17.35 -1.43
C ALA A 81 8.08 18.49 -0.45
N ARG A 82 8.94 19.44 -0.85
CA ARG A 82 9.27 20.63 -0.04
C ARG A 82 8.04 21.51 0.17
N GLN A 83 7.27 21.76 -0.89
CA GLN A 83 6.03 22.53 -0.80
C GLN A 83 5.00 21.86 0.12
N SER A 84 4.84 20.54 0.02
CA SER A 84 3.95 19.78 0.90
C SER A 84 4.34 19.91 2.37
N ARG A 85 5.64 19.81 2.70
CA ARG A 85 6.12 20.03 4.08
C ARG A 85 5.88 21.46 4.58
N GLN A 86 6.06 22.46 3.72
CA GLN A 86 5.88 23.88 4.08
C GLN A 86 4.42 24.25 4.31
N ARG A 87 3.48 23.62 3.59
CA ARG A 87 2.04 23.80 3.80
C ARG A 87 1.52 23.14 5.08
N GLY A 88 2.36 22.35 5.77
CA GLY A 88 1.96 21.47 6.84
C GLY A 88 1.05 20.36 6.33
N ARG A 89 1.01 19.21 7.02
CA ARG A 89 -0.13 18.29 6.85
C ARG A 89 -1.36 19.12 7.21
N PRO A 90 -2.37 19.30 6.33
CA PRO A 90 -3.64 19.84 6.82
C PRO A 90 -4.03 18.93 7.97
N ALA A 91 -4.07 19.46 9.20
CA ALA A 91 -4.70 18.77 10.32
C ALA A 91 -6.00 18.23 9.75
N ALA A 92 -6.19 16.91 9.84
CA ALA A 92 -7.34 16.20 9.25
C ALA A 92 -8.52 17.14 9.38
N VAL A 93 -8.88 17.78 8.26
CA VAL A 93 -9.78 18.92 8.30
C VAL A 93 -11.01 18.32 8.93
N SER A 94 -11.37 18.80 10.13
CA SER A 94 -12.58 18.43 10.84
C SER A 94 -13.63 18.24 9.79
N SER A 95 -13.91 16.96 9.54
CA SER A 95 -14.39 16.52 8.24
C SER A 95 -15.65 17.31 7.98
N TRP A 96 -15.91 17.72 6.75
CA TRP A 96 -17.24 18.24 6.40
C TRP A 96 -18.38 17.36 6.99
N ILE A 97 -18.11 16.07 7.21
CA ILE A 97 -18.92 15.12 8.00
C ILE A 97 -19.16 15.56 9.44
N GLU A 98 -18.14 15.97 10.21
CA GLU A 98 -18.33 16.52 11.58
C GLU A 98 -19.17 17.79 11.56
N ARG A 99 -19.00 18.64 10.55
CA ARG A 99 -19.75 19.90 10.44
C ARG A 99 -21.23 19.68 10.13
N VAL A 100 -21.52 18.76 9.20
CA VAL A 100 -22.89 18.36 8.86
C VAL A 100 -23.58 17.63 10.02
N LEU A 101 -22.86 16.78 10.75
CA LEU A 101 -23.43 16.09 11.91
C LEU A 101 -23.72 17.03 13.09
N ALA A 102 -22.91 18.08 13.28
CA ALA A 102 -23.16 19.08 14.31
C ALA A 102 -24.40 19.95 13.99
N GLU A 103 -24.63 20.26 12.72
CA GLU A 103 -25.78 21.06 12.26
C GLU A 103 -27.11 20.28 12.37
N GLN A 104 -27.09 18.96 12.16
CA GLN A 104 -28.27 18.11 12.39
C GLN A 104 -28.58 17.84 13.87
N ALA A 105 -27.58 17.95 14.75
CA ALA A 105 -27.80 17.78 16.19
C ALA A 105 -28.49 18.99 16.85
N THR A 106 -28.51 20.15 16.19
CA THR A 106 -29.14 21.37 16.73
C THR A 106 -30.59 21.57 16.30
N ASP A 107 -31.07 20.84 15.28
CA ASP A 107 -32.42 21.01 14.73
C ASP A 107 -33.49 20.09 15.39
N ASP A 108 -33.09 19.14 16.24
CA ASP A 108 -34.02 18.16 16.85
C ASP A 108 -34.59 18.57 18.24
N ASP A 109 -34.30 19.78 18.76
CA ASP A 109 -34.66 20.17 20.15
C ASP A 109 -35.62 21.39 20.28
N GLU A 110 -36.45 21.68 19.27
CA GLU A 110 -37.54 22.65 19.46
C GLU A 110 -38.88 22.21 18.83
N SER A 111 -39.77 21.69 19.69
CA SER A 111 -41.21 22.01 19.77
C SER A 111 -42.18 20.82 19.73
N GLU A 112 -42.33 20.12 20.86
CA GLU A 112 -43.66 19.70 21.33
C GLU A 112 -44.19 20.75 22.31
N PRO A 113 -45.18 21.57 21.96
CA PRO A 113 -46.03 22.19 22.96
C PRO A 113 -47.18 21.24 23.29
N ASP A 114 -47.09 20.68 24.50
CA ASP A 114 -48.13 19.92 25.17
C ASP A 114 -49.51 20.58 25.10
N SER A 115 -50.48 19.71 24.90
CA SER A 115 -51.92 19.95 25.00
C SER A 115 -52.36 20.46 26.38
N GLU A 116 -53.39 21.31 26.34
CA GLU A 116 -54.49 21.40 27.31
C GLU A 116 -54.29 22.05 28.70
N CYS A 117 -54.97 23.19 28.92
CA CYS A 117 -55.94 23.35 30.00
C CYS A 117 -56.80 24.60 29.75
N ARG A 118 -58.08 24.40 29.43
CA ARG A 118 -59.11 25.45 29.38
C ARG A 118 -60.31 25.03 30.21
#